data_AF-A0AAE2W3A7-F1
#
_entry.id   AF-A0AAE2W3A7-F1
#
_cell.length_a   1.000
_cell.length_b   1.000
_cell.length_c   1.000
_cell.angle_alpha   90.00
_cell.angle_beta   90.00
_cell.angle_gamma   90.00
#
_symmetry.space_group_name_H-M   'P 1'
#
loop_
_entity.id
_entity.type
_entity.pdbx_description
1 polymer ?
#
loop_
_entity_poly.entity_id
_entity_poly.type
_entity_poly.pdbx_seq_one_letter_code
_entity_poly.pdbx_strand_id
1 'polypeptide(L)'
;MNDLFLLFINASILWGVVAGLLTWLLRFKTLVLVLFLAPLVIGSTLRNIAGMPELIGFYGTSLLYGSPGIIAGMLYADYQRTKAYFAKVSKTSFLARGGIGLSSVYLLGYFSQKIIFDNPMVEFALGYIKGGDRAKQIASQVDYDGALTAGGVIVACVGVIAFNTYREQRGAGQANLQPALQDQKTDIPS
;
A
#
# COMPACT_ATOMS: atom_id res chain seq x y z
N MET A 1 9.86 30.42 -26.21
CA MET A 1 9.16 29.40 -25.40
C MET A 1 7.72 29.88 -25.23
N ASN A 2 6.73 29.04 -25.50
CA ASN A 2 5.32 29.47 -25.58
C ASN A 2 4.76 29.72 -24.16
N ASP A 3 4.00 30.79 -23.93
CA ASP A 3 3.48 31.16 -22.59
C ASP A 3 2.65 30.03 -21.94
N LEU A 4 1.95 29.25 -22.76
CA LEU A 4 1.23 28.04 -22.37
C LEU A 4 2.12 26.99 -21.71
N PHE A 5 3.36 26.85 -22.17
CA PHE A 5 4.32 25.89 -21.62
C PHE A 5 4.83 26.33 -20.24
N LEU A 6 5.06 27.63 -20.05
CA LEU A 6 5.46 28.19 -18.76
C LEU A 6 4.34 28.07 -17.72
N LEU A 7 3.10 28.36 -18.11
CA LEU A 7 1.93 28.18 -17.25
C LEU A 7 1.74 26.71 -16.83
N PHE A 8 1.87 25.79 -17.79
CA PHE A 8 1.76 24.35 -17.53
C PHE A 8 2.80 23.87 -16.51
N ILE A 9 4.07 24.24 -16.70
CA ILE A 9 5.14 23.85 -15.76
C ILE A 9 4.91 24.45 -14.38
N ASN A 10 4.59 25.74 -14.30
CA ASN A 10 4.43 26.42 -13.02
C ASN A 10 3.24 25.84 -12.22
N ALA A 11 2.10 25.66 -12.88
CA ALA A 11 0.93 25.02 -12.26
C ALA A 11 1.25 23.59 -11.80
N SER A 12 1.95 22.82 -12.63
CA SER A 12 2.37 21.44 -12.31
C SER A 12 3.31 21.39 -11.10
N ILE A 13 4.32 22.25 -11.03
CA ILE A 13 5.25 22.30 -9.88
C ILE A 13 4.49 22.64 -8.60
N LEU A 14 3.68 23.70 -8.62
CA LEU A 14 2.90 24.13 -7.46
C LEU A 14 2.00 22.99 -6.93
N TRP A 15 1.19 22.43 -7.83
CA TRP A 15 0.26 21.37 -7.47
C TRP A 15 0.96 20.06 -7.06
N GLY A 16 2.14 19.77 -7.63
CA GLY A 16 2.94 18.62 -7.21
C GLY A 16 3.50 18.75 -5.81
N VAL A 17 3.99 19.93 -5.43
CA VAL A 17 4.45 20.19 -4.05
C VAL A 17 3.28 20.06 -3.07
N VAL A 18 2.13 20.69 -3.39
CA VAL A 18 0.93 20.63 -2.54
C VAL A 18 0.41 19.19 -2.40
N ALA A 19 0.29 18.46 -3.51
CA ALA A 19 -0.17 17.08 -3.52
C ALA A 19 0.77 16.14 -2.77
N GLY A 20 2.08 16.28 -2.95
CA GLY A 20 3.08 15.49 -2.23
C GLY A 20 3.02 15.72 -0.72
N LEU A 21 2.91 16.99 -0.29
CA LEU A 21 2.81 17.36 1.12
C LEU A 21 1.51 16.84 1.75
N LEU A 22 0.38 17.01 1.06
CA LEU A 22 -0.91 16.48 1.52
C LEU A 22 -0.91 14.95 1.61
N THR A 23 -0.32 14.27 0.63
CA THR A 23 -0.19 12.80 0.65
C THR A 23 0.68 12.34 1.80
N TRP A 24 1.74 13.09 2.09
CA TRP A 24 2.60 12.85 3.23
C TRP A 24 1.86 12.98 4.57
N LEU A 25 1.06 14.03 4.75
CA LEU A 25 0.29 14.30 5.96
C LEU A 25 -0.90 13.36 6.14
N LEU A 26 -1.77 13.27 5.13
CA LEU A 26 -3.05 12.55 5.21
C LEU A 26 -2.88 11.03 5.07
N ARG A 27 -1.75 10.57 4.50
CA ARG A 27 -1.42 9.15 4.32
C ARG A 27 -2.40 8.36 3.44
N PHE A 28 -3.42 9.01 2.89
CA PHE A 28 -4.48 8.38 2.11
C PHE A 28 -4.77 9.19 0.85
N LYS A 29 -4.41 8.62 -0.30
CA LYS A 29 -4.42 9.32 -1.59
C LYS A 29 -5.82 9.77 -2.01
N THR A 30 -6.83 8.96 -1.70
CA THR A 30 -8.22 9.29 -2.04
C THR A 30 -8.70 10.53 -1.31
N LEU A 31 -8.27 10.76 -0.05
CA LEU A 31 -8.62 11.97 0.70
C LEU A 31 -7.99 13.22 0.08
N VAL A 32 -6.75 13.12 -0.42
CA VAL A 32 -6.09 14.21 -1.13
C VAL A 32 -6.86 14.58 -2.40
N LEU A 33 -7.31 13.58 -3.16
CA LEU A 33 -8.09 13.81 -4.37
C LEU A 33 -9.48 14.41 -4.06
N VAL A 34 -10.14 13.92 -3.01
CA VAL A 34 -11.40 14.51 -2.52
C VAL A 34 -11.20 15.96 -2.11
N LEU A 35 -10.10 16.29 -1.44
CA LEU A 35 -9.80 17.66 -1.03
C LEU A 35 -9.60 18.60 -2.24
N PHE A 36 -9.01 18.12 -3.32
CA PHE A 36 -8.85 18.90 -4.56
C PHE A 36 -10.15 19.03 -5.36
N LEU A 37 -11.05 18.04 -5.28
CA LEU A 37 -12.35 18.14 -5.94
C LEU A 37 -13.37 18.94 -5.12
N ALA A 38 -13.22 19.04 -3.80
CA ALA A 38 -14.16 19.71 -2.93
C ALA A 38 -14.46 21.17 -3.34
N PRO A 39 -13.48 22.01 -3.70
CA PRO A 39 -13.76 23.37 -4.16
C PRO A 39 -14.57 23.43 -5.47
N LEU A 40 -14.42 22.45 -6.37
CA LEU A 40 -15.23 22.37 -7.59
C LEU A 40 -16.68 22.03 -7.25
N VAL A 41 -16.90 21.07 -6.36
CA VAL A 41 -18.26 20.66 -5.94
C VAL A 41 -18.93 21.80 -5.18
N ILE A 42 -18.28 22.37 -4.16
CA ILE A 42 -18.82 23.47 -3.36
C ILE A 42 -19.04 24.71 -4.24
N GLY A 43 -18.05 25.08 -5.05
CA GLY A 43 -18.17 26.20 -5.98
C GLY A 43 -19.35 26.03 -6.94
N SER A 44 -19.58 24.82 -7.46
CA SER A 44 -20.70 24.57 -8.38
C SER A 44 -22.07 24.87 -7.75
N THR A 45 -22.23 24.67 -6.45
CA THR A 45 -23.48 25.01 -5.72
C THR A 45 -23.67 26.51 -5.54
N LEU A 46 -22.58 27.28 -5.59
CA LEU A 46 -22.54 28.74 -5.42
C LEU A 46 -22.43 29.48 -6.75
N ARG A 47 -22.70 28.81 -7.88
CA ARG A 47 -22.52 29.36 -9.24
C ARG A 47 -23.34 30.64 -9.51
N ASN A 48 -24.42 30.85 -8.76
CA ASN A 48 -25.28 32.04 -8.88
C ASN A 48 -24.69 33.29 -8.18
N ILE A 49 -23.61 33.14 -7.43
CA ILE A 49 -22.90 34.26 -6.79
C ILE A 49 -21.98 34.92 -7.83
N ALA A 50 -21.94 36.25 -7.83
CA ALA A 50 -21.05 37.01 -8.71
C ALA A 50 -19.58 36.59 -8.52
N GLY A 51 -18.86 36.38 -9.63
CA GLY A 51 -17.45 35.97 -9.63
C GLY A 51 -17.18 34.49 -9.35
N MET A 52 -18.16 33.71 -8.87
CA MET A 52 -17.96 32.26 -8.64
C MET A 52 -17.70 31.45 -9.91
N PRO A 53 -18.41 31.65 -11.03
CA PRO A 53 -18.15 30.92 -12.26
C PRO A 53 -16.72 31.08 -12.79
N GLU A 54 -16.16 32.29 -12.70
CA GLU A 54 -14.78 32.60 -13.11
C GLU A 54 -13.77 31.92 -12.19
N LEU A 55 -14.00 31.98 -10.87
CA LEU A 55 -13.11 31.34 -9.89
C LEU A 55 -13.07 29.81 -10.06
N ILE A 56 -14.21 29.18 -10.33
CA ILE A 56 -14.31 27.74 -10.61
C ILE A 56 -13.61 27.39 -11.91
N GLY A 57 -13.78 28.20 -12.96
CA GLY A 57 -13.10 28.03 -14.24
C GLY A 57 -11.58 28.13 -14.10
N PHE A 58 -11.10 29.15 -13.37
CA PHE A 58 -9.67 29.33 -13.07
C PHE A 58 -9.11 28.17 -12.24
N TYR A 59 -9.81 27.76 -11.18
CA TYR A 59 -9.39 26.64 -10.35
C TYR A 59 -9.35 25.32 -11.12
N GLY A 60 -10.37 25.03 -11.93
CA GLY A 60 -10.46 23.83 -12.75
C GLY A 60 -9.36 23.77 -13.82
N THR A 61 -9.10 24.89 -14.51
CA THR A 61 -7.99 24.96 -15.48
C THR A 61 -6.62 24.84 -14.82
N SER A 62 -6.42 25.47 -13.66
CA SER A 62 -5.21 25.31 -12.85
C SER A 62 -4.98 23.86 -12.43
N LEU A 63 -6.03 23.17 -11.97
CA LEU A 63 -6.00 21.74 -11.62
C LEU A 63 -5.66 20.86 -12.83
N LEU A 64 -6.24 21.16 -13.99
CA LEU A 64 -6.02 20.39 -15.21
C LEU A 64 -4.55 20.48 -15.63
N TYR A 65 -3.99 21.68 -15.68
CA TYR A 65 -2.56 21.88 -15.97
C TYR A 65 -1.66 21.36 -14.85
N GLY A 66 -2.15 21.40 -13.60
CA GLY A 66 -1.48 20.87 -12.42
C GLY A 66 -1.48 19.33 -12.31
N SER A 67 -2.33 18.65 -13.06
CA SER A 67 -2.56 17.20 -12.91
C SER A 67 -1.31 16.32 -13.03
N PRO A 68 -0.35 16.57 -13.93
CA PRO A 68 0.88 15.78 -13.98
C PRO A 68 1.71 15.95 -12.70
N GLY A 69 1.75 17.17 -12.18
CA GLY A 69 2.38 17.52 -10.94
C GLY A 69 1.75 16.82 -9.75
N ILE A 70 0.42 16.82 -9.67
CA ILE A 70 -0.34 16.11 -8.62
C ILE A 70 0.07 14.63 -8.58
N ILE A 71 0.07 13.98 -9.74
CA ILE A 71 0.46 12.57 -9.87
C ILE A 71 1.92 12.38 -9.43
N ALA A 72 2.84 13.20 -9.93
CA ALA A 72 4.25 13.11 -9.59
C ALA A 72 4.50 13.34 -8.09
N GLY A 73 3.85 14.33 -7.48
CA GLY A 73 3.95 14.65 -6.06
C GLY A 73 3.44 13.52 -5.17
N MET A 74 2.27 12.95 -5.50
CA MET A 74 1.72 11.77 -4.82
C MET A 74 2.67 10.58 -4.91
N LEU A 75 3.12 10.24 -6.13
CA LEU A 75 4.04 9.13 -6.37
C LEU A 75 5.37 9.34 -5.64
N TYR A 76 5.89 10.56 -5.59
CA TYR A 76 7.12 10.88 -4.88
C TYR A 76 6.98 10.63 -3.37
N ALA A 77 5.89 11.10 -2.76
CA ALA A 77 5.63 10.89 -1.35
C ALA A 77 5.53 9.39 -1.01
N ASP A 78 4.81 8.62 -1.83
CA ASP A 78 4.71 7.17 -1.65
C ASP A 78 6.04 6.45 -1.88
N TYR A 79 6.79 6.88 -2.90
CA TYR A 79 8.10 6.31 -3.20
C TYR A 79 9.07 6.51 -2.03
N GLN A 80 9.16 7.73 -1.49
CA GLN A 80 10.03 8.00 -0.34
C GLN A 80 9.63 7.19 0.88
N ARG A 81 8.33 7.04 1.12
CA ARG A 81 7.81 6.22 2.20
C ARG A 81 8.17 4.75 2.02
N THR A 82 7.92 4.23 0.82
CA THR A 82 8.22 2.84 0.44
C THR A 82 9.71 2.57 0.55
N LYS A 83 10.56 3.50 0.09
CA LYS A 83 12.01 3.47 0.24
C LYS A 83 12.43 3.43 1.71
N ALA A 84 11.83 4.25 2.57
CA ALA A 84 12.09 4.23 4.01
C ALA A 84 11.65 2.92 4.68
N TYR A 85 10.54 2.31 4.23
CA TYR A 85 10.14 0.97 4.65
C TYR A 85 11.16 -0.09 4.20
N PHE A 86 11.59 -0.06 2.93
CA PHE A 86 12.58 -1.00 2.42
C PHE A 86 13.96 -0.84 3.07
N ALA A 87 14.37 0.38 3.42
CA ALA A 87 15.63 0.61 4.13
C ALA A 87 15.64 -0.02 5.53
N LYS A 88 14.46 -0.18 6.16
CA LYS A 88 14.32 -0.78 7.50
C LYS A 88 14.12 -2.30 7.47
N VAL A 89 13.92 -2.91 6.31
CA VAL A 89 13.52 -4.32 6.21
C VAL A 89 14.52 -5.06 5.33
N SER A 90 15.18 -6.08 5.90
CA SER A 90 16.03 -7.01 5.14
C SER A 90 15.25 -7.61 3.95
N LYS A 91 15.87 -7.71 2.77
CA LYS A 91 15.25 -8.22 1.52
C LYS A 91 14.51 -9.56 1.73
N THR A 92 15.02 -10.39 2.64
CA THR A 92 14.43 -11.69 3.00
C THR A 92 13.18 -11.56 3.86
N SER A 93 13.11 -10.54 4.72
CA SER A 93 11.93 -10.23 5.55
C SER A 93 10.80 -9.60 4.72
N PHE A 94 11.13 -8.84 3.67
CA PHE A 94 10.14 -8.36 2.69
C PHE A 94 9.55 -9.51 1.87
N LEU A 95 10.40 -10.41 1.35
CA LEU A 95 9.95 -11.59 0.61
C LEU A 95 9.08 -12.51 1.49
N ALA A 96 9.46 -12.69 2.76
CA ALA A 96 8.69 -13.46 3.72
C ALA A 96 7.30 -12.85 3.98
N ARG A 97 7.19 -11.52 4.10
CA ARG A 97 5.88 -10.84 4.22
C ARG A 97 5.04 -10.95 2.96
N GLY A 98 5.65 -10.88 1.78
CA GLY A 98 5.00 -11.14 0.51
C GLY A 98 4.47 -12.58 0.41
N GLY A 99 5.27 -13.55 0.82
CA GLY A 99 4.89 -14.96 0.92
C GLY A 99 3.70 -15.17 1.86
N ILE A 100 3.75 -14.60 3.07
CA ILE A 100 2.62 -14.65 4.02
C ILE A 100 1.36 -14.05 3.42
N GLY A 101 1.46 -12.89 2.76
CA GLY A 101 0.31 -12.23 2.12
C GLY A 101 -0.34 -13.09 1.04
N LEU A 102 0.45 -13.60 0.10
CA LEU A 102 -0.04 -14.44 -1.00
C LEU A 102 -0.63 -15.76 -0.50
N SER A 103 0.03 -16.42 0.45
CA SER A 103 -0.47 -17.66 1.08
C SER A 103 -1.75 -17.42 1.88
N SER A 104 -1.89 -16.26 2.54
CA SER A 104 -3.11 -15.91 3.27
C SER A 104 -4.30 -15.67 2.33
N VAL A 105 -4.09 -15.00 1.19
CA VAL A 105 -5.14 -14.82 0.16
C VAL A 105 -5.56 -16.16 -0.41
N TYR A 106 -4.61 -17.06 -0.67
CA TYR A 106 -4.89 -18.41 -1.14
C TYR A 106 -5.72 -19.22 -0.12
N LEU A 107 -5.34 -19.20 1.16
CA LEU A 107 -6.10 -19.87 2.23
C LEU A 107 -7.50 -19.26 2.40
N LEU A 108 -7.64 -17.94 2.32
CA LEU A 108 -8.94 -17.29 2.40
C LEU A 108 -9.84 -17.71 1.22
N GLY A 109 -9.28 -17.78 0.01
CA GLY A 109 -9.96 -18.33 -1.17
C GLY A 109 -10.38 -19.79 -0.99
N TYR A 110 -9.46 -20.64 -0.52
CA TYR A 110 -9.70 -22.05 -0.24
C TYR A 110 -10.81 -22.26 0.79
N PHE A 111 -10.73 -21.61 1.95
CA PHE A 111 -11.75 -21.72 3.00
C PHE A 111 -13.08 -21.09 2.59
N SER A 112 -13.07 -20.00 1.82
CA SER A 112 -14.32 -19.41 1.30
C SER A 112 -15.01 -20.36 0.33
N GLN A 113 -14.27 -20.97 -0.61
CA GLN A 113 -14.81 -21.97 -1.52
C GLN A 113 -15.33 -23.19 -0.75
N LYS A 114 -14.59 -23.69 0.23
CA LYS A 114 -15.01 -24.82 1.05
C LYS A 114 -16.29 -24.49 1.85
N ILE A 115 -16.36 -23.35 2.52
CA ILE A 115 -17.55 -22.95 3.30
C ILE A 115 -18.78 -22.74 2.41
N ILE A 116 -18.61 -22.19 1.20
CA ILE A 116 -19.71 -21.91 0.28
C ILE A 116 -20.23 -23.20 -0.37
N PHE A 117 -19.33 -24.07 -0.85
CA PHE A 117 -19.73 -25.25 -1.63
C PHE A 117 -19.98 -26.51 -0.79
N ASP A 118 -19.50 -26.58 0.45
CA ASP A 118 -19.78 -27.67 1.39
C ASP A 118 -21.08 -27.42 2.20
N ASN A 119 -21.80 -26.32 1.91
CA ASN A 119 -23.07 -26.00 2.55
C ASN A 119 -24.25 -26.64 1.78
N PRO A 120 -25.06 -27.51 2.42
CA PRO A 120 -26.16 -28.22 1.77
C PRO A 120 -27.23 -27.28 1.18
N MET A 121 -27.36 -26.05 1.70
CA MET A 121 -28.29 -25.06 1.17
C MET A 121 -27.85 -24.50 -0.21
N VAL A 122 -26.55 -24.42 -0.45
CA VAL A 122 -26.00 -23.94 -1.74
C VAL A 122 -26.09 -25.03 -2.79
N GLU A 123 -25.86 -26.29 -2.41
CA GLU A 123 -26.11 -27.45 -3.27
C GLU A 123 -27.58 -27.54 -3.68
N PHE A 124 -28.51 -27.34 -2.73
CA PHE A 124 -29.95 -27.31 -3.01
C PHE A 124 -30.33 -26.18 -3.98
N ALA A 125 -29.81 -24.96 -3.76
CA ALA A 125 -30.07 -23.81 -4.63
C ALA A 125 -29.48 -23.97 -6.05
N LEU A 126 -28.27 -24.54 -6.17
CA LEU A 126 -27.60 -24.78 -7.47
C LEU A 126 -28.15 -26.02 -8.19
N GLY A 127 -28.66 -27.00 -7.45
CA GLY A 127 -29.42 -28.14 -8.00
C GLY A 127 -30.69 -27.71 -8.72
N TYR A 128 -31.34 -26.64 -8.25
CA TYR A 128 -32.51 -26.05 -8.92
C TYR A 128 -32.19 -25.39 -10.27
N ILE A 129 -30.92 -25.04 -10.53
CA ILE A 129 -30.45 -24.32 -11.73
C ILE A 129 -29.57 -25.23 -12.62
N LYS A 130 -29.70 -26.57 -12.55
CA LYS A 130 -28.81 -27.52 -13.28
C LYS A 130 -27.30 -27.24 -13.11
N GLY A 131 -26.91 -26.57 -12.02
CA GLY A 131 -25.53 -26.16 -11.72
C GLY A 131 -24.87 -26.99 -10.60
N GLY A 132 -25.65 -27.83 -9.90
CA GLY A 132 -25.19 -28.64 -8.78
C GLY A 132 -24.03 -29.57 -9.11
N ASP A 133 -24.03 -30.21 -10.29
CA ASP A 133 -22.95 -31.13 -10.70
C ASP A 133 -21.63 -30.38 -10.97
N ARG A 134 -21.68 -29.17 -11.55
CA ARG A 134 -20.48 -28.33 -11.73
C ARG A 134 -19.95 -27.78 -10.41
N ALA A 135 -20.85 -27.44 -9.47
CA ALA A 135 -20.46 -26.98 -8.14
C ALA A 135 -19.75 -28.09 -7.34
N LYS A 136 -20.24 -29.33 -7.42
CA LYS A 136 -19.56 -30.52 -6.88
C LYS A 136 -18.20 -30.78 -7.53
N GLN A 137 -18.10 -30.56 -8.84
CA GLN A 137 -16.81 -30.67 -9.56
C GLN A 137 -15.79 -29.63 -9.07
N ILE A 138 -16.22 -28.37 -8.89
CA ILE A 138 -15.37 -27.29 -8.37
C ILE A 138 -14.98 -27.55 -6.91
N ALA A 139 -15.90 -28.02 -6.07
CA ALA A 139 -15.61 -28.41 -4.68
C ALA A 139 -14.65 -29.59 -4.58
N SER A 140 -14.76 -30.58 -5.48
CA SER A 140 -13.85 -31.73 -5.54
C SER A 140 -12.45 -31.41 -6.05
N GLN A 141 -12.28 -30.25 -6.72
CA GLN A 141 -11.00 -29.73 -7.18
C GLN A 141 -10.35 -28.76 -6.17
N VAL A 142 -10.94 -28.57 -5.00
CA VAL A 142 -10.39 -27.73 -3.93
C VAL A 142 -9.16 -28.43 -3.34
N ASP A 143 -7.98 -28.02 -3.83
CA ASP A 143 -6.69 -28.65 -3.60
C ASP A 143 -6.22 -28.49 -2.14
N TYR A 144 -6.38 -29.57 -1.36
CA TYR A 144 -5.96 -29.64 0.04
C TYR A 144 -4.43 -29.60 0.19
N ASP A 145 -3.68 -30.12 -0.79
CA ASP A 145 -2.21 -30.07 -0.80
C ASP A 145 -1.72 -28.63 -1.04
N GLY A 146 -2.45 -27.86 -1.85
CA GLY A 146 -2.28 -26.41 -2.01
C GLY A 146 -2.47 -25.63 -0.70
N ALA A 147 -3.47 -25.99 0.11
CA ALA A 147 -3.70 -25.36 1.41
C ALA A 147 -2.61 -25.70 2.44
N LEU A 148 -2.15 -26.96 2.46
CA LEU A 148 -1.04 -27.40 3.31
C LEU A 148 0.29 -26.72 2.94
N THR A 149 0.58 -26.61 1.64
CA THR A 149 1.77 -25.88 1.17
C THR A 149 1.69 -24.39 1.50
N ALA A 150 0.53 -23.76 1.34
CA ALA A 150 0.33 -22.37 1.76
C ALA A 150 0.55 -22.17 3.28
N GLY A 151 0.04 -23.08 4.11
CA GLY A 151 0.30 -23.08 5.56
C GLY A 151 1.79 -23.26 5.91
N GLY A 152 2.46 -24.21 5.24
CA GLY A 152 3.90 -24.45 5.41
C GLY A 152 4.76 -23.23 5.02
N VAL A 153 4.41 -22.55 3.93
CA VAL A 153 5.09 -21.32 3.49
C VAL A 153 4.94 -20.21 4.52
N ILE A 154 3.77 -20.05 5.15
CA ILE A 154 3.56 -19.06 6.21
C ILE A 154 4.48 -19.34 7.40
N VAL A 155 4.55 -20.59 7.88
CA VAL A 155 5.40 -20.98 9.01
C VAL A 155 6.88 -20.75 8.69
N ALA A 156 7.33 -21.12 7.49
CA ALA A 156 8.70 -20.89 7.04
C ALA A 156 9.02 -19.39 6.96
N CYS A 157 8.11 -18.57 6.42
CA CYS A 157 8.27 -17.12 6.34
C CYS A 157 8.34 -16.47 7.73
N VAL A 158 7.51 -16.91 8.67
CA VAL A 158 7.55 -16.45 10.07
C VAL A 158 8.90 -16.81 10.72
N GLY A 159 9.41 -18.02 10.49
CA GLY A 159 10.73 -18.44 10.96
C GLY A 159 11.87 -17.56 10.42
N VAL A 160 11.83 -17.21 9.13
CA VAL A 160 12.82 -16.30 8.51
C VAL A 160 12.76 -14.90 9.10
N ILE A 161 11.57 -14.38 9.39
CA ILE A 161 11.40 -13.07 10.03
C ILE A 161 11.97 -13.10 11.46
N ALA A 162 11.59 -14.11 12.25
CA ALA A 162 12.07 -14.27 13.62
C ALA A 162 13.60 -14.42 13.69
N PHE A 163 14.18 -15.21 12.78
CA PHE A 163 15.63 -15.40 12.70
C PHE A 163 16.37 -14.11 12.34
N ASN A 164 15.86 -13.35 11.36
CA ASN A 164 16.47 -12.07 11.00
C ASN A 164 16.39 -11.06 12.15
N THR A 165 15.25 -10.98 12.85
CA THR A 165 15.11 -10.11 14.02
C THR A 165 16.06 -10.53 15.15
N TYR A 166 16.23 -11.83 15.39
CA TYR A 166 17.19 -12.33 16.38
C TYR A 166 18.65 -11.99 16.01
N ARG A 167 19.00 -12.13 14.72
CA ARG A 167 20.33 -11.78 14.21
C ARG A 167 20.61 -10.28 14.31
N GLU A 168 19.64 -9.44 13.98
CA GLU A 168 19.74 -7.98 14.12
C GLU A 168 19.94 -7.57 15.59
N GLN A 169 19.23 -8.20 16.54
CA GLN A 169 19.41 -7.95 17.98
C GLN A 169 20.81 -8.34 18.48
N ARG A 170 21.37 -9.48 18.01
CA ARG A 170 22.75 -9.86 18.36
C ARG A 170 23.80 -8.93 17.74
N GLY A 171 23.59 -8.48 16.49
CA GLY A 171 24.48 -7.53 15.83
C GLY A 171 24.49 -6.15 16.50
N ALA A 172 23.32 -5.66 16.92
CA ALA A 172 23.19 -4.42 17.68
C ALA A 172 23.83 -4.53 19.08
N GLY A 173 23.76 -5.70 19.73
CA GLY A 173 24.45 -5.98 20.99
C GLY A 173 25.97 -5.94 20.88
N GLN A 174 26.54 -6.45 19.78
CA GLN A 174 28.00 -6.38 19.53
C GLN A 174 28.48 -4.98 19.15
N ALA A 175 27.65 -4.19 18.43
CA ALA A 175 27.98 -2.80 18.11
C ALA A 175 27.97 -1.87 19.34
N ASN A 176 27.12 -2.15 20.35
CA ASN A 176 27.11 -1.44 21.64
C ASN A 176 28.24 -1.88 22.59
N LEU A 177 28.84 -3.06 22.40
CA LEU A 177 29.97 -3.54 23.18
C LEU A 177 31.32 -2.95 22.71
N GLN A 178 31.42 -2.50 21.46
CA GLN A 178 32.63 -1.87 20.93
C GLN A 178 33.00 -0.52 21.57
N PRO A 179 32.07 0.43 21.83
CA PRO A 179 32.41 1.65 22.56
C PRO A 179 32.78 1.35 24.03
N ALA A 180 32.13 0.38 24.67
CA ALA A 180 32.41 0.02 26.06
C ALA A 180 33.80 -0.62 26.28
N LEU A 181 34.29 -1.41 25.32
CA LEU A 181 35.65 -1.98 25.36
C LEU A 181 36.74 -0.98 24.95
N GLN A 182 36.39 0.12 24.27
CA GLN A 182 37.33 1.18 23.91
C GLN A 182 37.60 2.12 25.09
N ASP A 183 36.58 2.48 25.88
CA ASP A 183 36.73 3.27 27.10
C ASP A 183 37.53 2.54 28.19
N GLN A 184 37.39 1.20 28.32
CA GLN A 184 38.11 0.45 29.34
C GLN A 184 39.63 0.33 29.07
N LYS A 185 40.09 0.54 27.82
CA LYS A 185 41.51 0.44 27.48
C LYS A 185 42.29 1.73 27.75
N THR A 186 41.60 2.85 28.00
CA THR A 186 42.20 4.16 28.28
C THR A 186 42.41 4.46 29.76
N ASP A 187 41.88 3.64 30.67
CA ASP A 187 41.93 3.85 32.13
C ASP A 187 42.95 2.93 32.85
N ILE A 188 44.10 2.65 32.23
CA ILE A 188 45.24 2.07 32.95
C ILE A 188 46.27 3.18 33.18
N PRO A 189 46.32 3.80 34.38
CA PRO A 189 47.29 4.85 34.67
C PRO A 189 48.70 4.24 34.75
N SER A 190 49.63 4.87 34.04
CA SER A 190 51.08 4.62 34.09
C SER A 190 51.69 5.00 35.43
#